data_AF-A0A7G9Z816-F1
#
_entry.id   AF-A0A7G9Z816-F1
#
_cell.length_a   1.000
_cell.length_b   1.000
_cell.length_c   1.000
_cell.angle_alpha   90.00
_cell.angle_beta   90.00
_cell.angle_gamma   90.00
#
_symmetry.space_group_name_H-M   'P 1'
#
loop_
_entity.id
_entity.type
_entity.pdbx_description
1 polymer ?
#
loop_
_entity_poly.entity_id
_entity_poly.type
_entity_poly.pdbx_seq_one_letter_code
_entity_poly.pdbx_strand_id
1 'polypeptide(L)'
;MNPRTSLKVMISLMLFPSLICLFIPSDTIASVYTMIMLPLALLIGAVLSLRVASMYKGELHRAFIFLALFLFLMMLALMMLAYMKLANIDYFSNLLSRDIGELNPMFVLFMQWTTYAMLVIYSFYILKVTELREIDIKGWIAIIAVLFFGIIIVLYRVPSLLQQIFVFHDADVYTISLLLIRLLDVAIVIMLVPVVILYAKQMRLEGRESITLTTITCGIILSLTAAYIYEIVSGVPLYVVSHAVYLTGSPLDALYLFSYLIIAVGLYVHKKYDEWGFQMIEKALAGG
;
A
#
# COMPACT_ATOMS: atom_id res chain seq x y z
N MET A 1 16.96 19.40 12.04
CA MET A 1 15.95 18.71 12.86
C MET A 1 16.26 17.22 12.80
N ASN A 2 16.16 16.46 13.90
CA ASN A 2 16.43 15.01 13.85
C ASN A 2 15.31 14.32 13.04
N PRO A 3 15.61 13.61 11.94
CA PRO A 3 14.59 13.01 11.07
C PRO A 3 13.76 11.95 11.80
N ARG A 4 14.37 11.23 12.75
CA ARG A 4 13.68 10.27 13.62
C ARG A 4 12.60 10.91 14.49
N THR A 5 12.87 12.10 15.04
CA THR A 5 11.87 12.83 15.84
C THR A 5 10.77 13.36 14.95
N SER A 6 11.12 13.91 13.78
CA SER A 6 10.14 14.36 12.79
C SER A 6 9.21 13.23 12.37
N LEU A 7 9.76 12.06 12.05
CA LEU A 7 8.97 10.91 11.62
C LEU A 7 8.06 10.39 12.72
N LYS A 8 8.55 10.27 13.97
CA LYS A 8 7.72 9.84 15.11
C LYS A 8 6.55 10.78 15.36
N VAL A 9 6.80 12.09 15.35
CA VAL A 9 5.76 13.10 15.53
C VAL A 9 4.76 13.04 14.38
N MET A 10 5.23 12.97 13.14
CA MET A 10 4.35 12.91 11.97
C MET A 10 3.53 11.62 11.94
N ILE A 11 4.10 10.45 12.22
CA ILE A 11 3.35 9.18 12.31
C ILE A 11 2.27 9.27 13.40
N SER A 12 2.61 9.79 14.59
CA SER A 12 1.63 9.99 15.66
C SER A 12 0.52 10.96 15.24
N LEU A 13 0.86 11.98 14.44
CA LEU A 13 -0.11 12.94 13.91
C LEU A 13 -0.99 12.31 12.82
N MET A 14 -0.48 11.37 12.02
CA MET A 14 -1.25 10.63 11.00
C MET A 14 -2.22 9.61 11.60
N LEU A 15 -1.96 9.13 12.81
CA LEU A 15 -2.89 8.28 13.56
C LEU A 15 -4.23 8.99 13.81
N PHE A 16 -4.19 10.31 13.98
CA PHE A 16 -5.37 11.12 14.24
C PHE A 16 -6.36 11.13 13.05
N PRO A 17 -6.00 11.59 11.83
CA PRO A 17 -6.91 11.53 10.69
C PRO A 17 -7.33 10.11 10.32
N SER A 18 -6.46 9.10 10.52
CA SER A 18 -6.88 7.71 10.27
C SER A 18 -7.93 7.20 11.25
N LEU A 19 -7.91 7.64 12.51
CA LEU A 19 -8.89 7.18 13.51
C LEU A 19 -10.16 8.04 13.53
N ILE A 20 -10.12 9.28 13.03
CA ILE A 20 -11.28 10.17 12.97
C ILE A 20 -12.47 9.50 12.26
N CYS A 21 -12.24 8.68 11.23
CA CYS A 21 -13.32 8.00 10.51
C CYS A 21 -14.14 7.05 11.40
N LEU A 22 -13.59 6.57 12.52
CA LEU A 22 -14.27 5.70 13.49
C LEU A 22 -15.16 6.46 14.48
N PHE A 23 -14.94 7.76 14.64
CA PHE A 23 -15.66 8.59 15.60
C PHE A 23 -16.72 9.49 14.95
N ILE A 24 -16.71 9.60 13.62
CA ILE A 24 -17.70 10.34 12.84
C ILE A 24 -18.97 9.48 12.65
N PRO A 25 -20.18 10.07 12.65
CA PRO A 25 -21.43 9.34 12.37
C PRO A 25 -21.36 8.51 11.09
N SER A 26 -21.76 7.23 11.21
CA SER A 26 -21.30 6.12 10.37
C SER A 26 -21.79 6.13 8.93
N ASP A 27 -22.97 6.66 8.64
CA ASP A 27 -23.62 6.20 7.40
C ASP A 27 -23.34 7.08 6.17
N THR A 28 -23.06 8.37 6.37
CA THR A 28 -22.83 9.31 5.26
C THR A 28 -21.56 10.12 5.43
N ILE A 29 -21.33 10.70 6.61
CA ILE A 29 -20.18 11.60 6.82
C ILE A 29 -18.87 10.81 6.83
N ALA A 30 -18.81 9.66 7.50
CA ALA A 30 -17.62 8.81 7.54
C ALA A 30 -17.29 8.21 6.17
N SER A 31 -18.33 7.79 5.43
CA SER A 31 -18.23 7.35 4.02
C SER A 31 -17.64 8.45 3.13
N VAL A 32 -18.21 9.65 3.13
CA VAL A 32 -17.69 10.79 2.35
C VAL A 32 -16.25 11.15 2.75
N TYR A 33 -15.94 11.14 4.05
CA TYR A 33 -14.59 11.38 4.55
C TYR A 33 -13.59 10.39 3.96
N THR A 34 -13.88 9.09 4.03
CA THR A 34 -12.99 8.05 3.50
C THR A 34 -12.86 8.10 1.98
N MET A 35 -13.94 8.37 1.25
CA MET A 35 -13.95 8.55 -0.20
C MET A 35 -13.07 9.71 -0.67
N ILE A 36 -12.90 10.75 0.15
CA ILE A 36 -12.06 11.91 -0.19
C ILE A 36 -10.62 11.71 0.29
N MET A 37 -10.44 11.25 1.53
CA MET A 37 -9.13 11.20 2.18
C MET A 37 -8.23 10.08 1.65
N LEU A 38 -8.77 8.91 1.30
CA LEU A 38 -7.98 7.80 0.76
C LEU A 38 -7.34 8.16 -0.60
N PRO A 39 -8.08 8.65 -1.62
CA PRO A 39 -7.45 9.07 -2.87
C PRO A 39 -6.50 10.26 -2.66
N LEU A 40 -6.84 11.20 -1.76
CA LEU A 40 -5.97 12.34 -1.49
C LEU A 40 -4.62 11.91 -0.88
N ALA A 41 -4.63 10.96 0.07
CA ALA A 41 -3.41 10.42 0.65
C ALA A 41 -2.53 9.72 -0.41
N LEU A 42 -3.16 8.93 -1.29
CA LEU A 42 -2.49 8.29 -2.42
C LEU A 42 -1.92 9.30 -3.42
N LEU A 43 -2.66 10.37 -3.74
CA LEU A 43 -2.21 11.44 -4.63
C LEU A 43 -0.99 12.17 -4.06
N ILE A 44 -1.05 12.55 -2.77
CA ILE A 44 0.07 13.18 -2.07
C ILE A 44 1.28 12.24 -2.10
N GLY A 45 1.08 10.96 -1.81
CA GLY A 45 2.12 9.93 -1.91
C GLY A 45 2.73 9.83 -3.32
N ALA A 46 1.90 9.78 -4.37
CA ALA A 46 2.35 9.70 -5.75
C ALA A 46 3.20 10.92 -6.16
N VAL A 47 2.72 12.13 -5.84
CA VAL A 47 3.44 13.37 -6.13
C VAL A 47 4.77 13.43 -5.37
N LEU A 48 4.78 13.06 -4.09
CA LEU A 48 6.01 12.99 -3.30
C LEU A 48 6.97 11.94 -3.85
N SER A 49 6.47 10.79 -4.31
CA SER A 49 7.29 9.75 -4.93
C SER A 49 7.95 10.23 -6.22
N LEU A 50 7.24 10.97 -7.08
CA LEU A 50 7.84 11.60 -8.27
C LEU A 50 8.90 12.65 -7.89
N ARG A 51 8.64 13.45 -6.86
CA ARG A 51 9.62 14.43 -6.36
C ARG A 51 10.87 13.73 -5.85
N VAL A 52 10.72 12.65 -5.07
CA VAL A 52 11.84 11.82 -4.62
C VAL A 52 12.58 11.22 -5.81
N ALA A 53 11.86 10.64 -6.79
CA ALA A 53 12.46 10.07 -7.98
C ALA A 53 13.39 11.07 -8.69
N SER A 54 12.97 12.33 -8.81
CA SER A 54 13.76 13.39 -9.46
C SER A 54 15.10 13.71 -8.78
N MET A 55 15.29 13.33 -7.51
CA MET A 55 16.55 13.52 -6.78
C MET A 55 17.56 12.40 -7.05
N TYR A 56 17.10 11.23 -7.50
CA TYR A 56 17.92 10.05 -7.72
C TYR A 56 18.17 9.80 -9.20
N LYS A 57 19.20 9.00 -9.50
CA LYS A 57 19.53 8.50 -10.86
C LYS A 57 19.53 6.97 -10.87
N GLY A 58 19.46 6.38 -12.07
CA GLY A 58 19.58 4.93 -12.27
C GLY A 58 18.40 4.13 -11.73
N GLU A 59 18.69 3.05 -11.01
CA GLU A 59 17.68 2.08 -10.57
C GLU A 59 16.75 2.65 -9.48
N LEU A 60 17.25 3.49 -8.56
CA LEU A 60 16.42 4.08 -7.50
C LEU A 60 15.41 5.10 -8.08
N HIS A 61 15.80 5.85 -9.11
CA HIS A 61 14.90 6.73 -9.87
C HIS A 61 13.72 5.96 -10.45
N ARG A 62 14.02 4.83 -11.12
CA ARG A 62 12.99 3.95 -11.69
C ARG A 62 12.08 3.38 -10.60
N ALA A 63 12.64 2.92 -9.49
CA ALA A 63 11.85 2.43 -8.36
C ALA A 63 10.80 3.46 -7.92
N PHE A 64 11.19 4.70 -7.64
CA PHE A 64 10.25 5.72 -7.19
C PHE A 64 9.25 6.18 -8.27
N ILE A 65 9.57 6.07 -9.56
CA ILE A 65 8.58 6.24 -10.64
C ILE A 65 7.53 5.14 -10.59
N PHE A 66 7.95 3.87 -10.45
CA PHE A 66 7.02 2.75 -10.37
C PHE A 66 6.16 2.80 -9.10
N LEU A 67 6.72 3.26 -7.97
CA LEU A 67 5.94 3.53 -6.77
C LEU A 67 4.91 4.65 -6.99
N ALA A 68 5.28 5.72 -7.69
CA ALA A 68 4.35 6.80 -8.01
C ALA A 68 3.21 6.30 -8.91
N LEU A 69 3.53 5.52 -9.94
CA LEU A 69 2.54 4.90 -10.83
C LEU A 69 1.61 3.96 -10.07
N PHE A 70 2.15 3.12 -9.18
CA PHE A 70 1.35 2.27 -8.30
C PHE A 70 0.35 3.11 -7.46
N LEU A 71 0.82 4.13 -6.76
CA LEU A 71 -0.04 4.97 -5.90
C LEU A 71 -1.09 5.73 -6.72
N PHE A 72 -0.73 6.21 -7.91
CA PHE A 72 -1.65 6.91 -8.81
C PHE A 72 -2.71 5.98 -9.40
N LEU A 73 -2.34 4.77 -9.82
CA LEU A 73 -3.28 3.77 -10.32
C LEU A 73 -4.22 3.28 -9.22
N MET A 74 -3.71 3.06 -8.00
CA MET A 74 -4.53 2.77 -6.82
C MET A 74 -5.53 3.90 -6.53
N MET A 75 -5.10 5.17 -6.63
CA MET A 75 -5.98 6.31 -6.46
C MET A 75 -7.11 6.30 -7.50
N LEU A 76 -6.78 6.06 -8.78
CA LEU A 76 -7.76 6.02 -9.86
C LEU A 76 -8.77 4.88 -9.65
N ALA A 77 -8.28 3.68 -9.28
CA ALA A 77 -9.13 2.54 -8.95
C ALA A 77 -10.09 2.86 -7.80
N LEU A 78 -9.61 3.55 -6.76
CA LEU A 78 -10.42 3.92 -5.60
C LEU A 78 -11.43 5.03 -5.92
N MET A 79 -11.06 5.99 -6.76
CA MET A 79 -12.00 6.99 -7.27
C MET A 79 -13.11 6.37 -8.13
N MET A 80 -12.76 5.40 -8.97
CA MET A 80 -13.75 4.66 -9.77
C MET A 80 -14.72 3.90 -8.87
N LEU A 81 -14.22 3.21 -7.84
CA LEU A 81 -15.06 2.51 -6.86
C LEU A 81 -15.97 3.47 -6.08
N ALA A 82 -15.43 4.62 -5.64
CA ALA A 82 -16.21 5.65 -4.96
C ALA A 82 -17.31 6.22 -5.86
N TYR A 83 -17.00 6.47 -7.14
CA TYR A 83 -17.96 6.94 -8.13
C TYR A 83 -19.07 5.91 -8.39
N MET A 84 -18.74 4.62 -8.50
CA MET A 84 -19.76 3.56 -8.62
C MET A 84 -20.68 3.50 -7.40
N LYS A 85 -20.14 3.66 -6.19
CA LYS A 85 -20.91 3.65 -4.95
C LYS A 85 -21.84 4.86 -4.85
N LEU A 86 -21.39 6.04 -5.30
CA LEU A 86 -22.22 7.24 -5.41
C LEU A 86 -23.31 7.09 -6.49
N ALA A 87 -22.96 6.56 -7.66
CA ALA A 87 -23.88 6.38 -8.77
C ALA A 87 -25.02 5.38 -8.45
N ASN A 88 -24.78 4.42 -7.56
CA ASN A 88 -25.83 3.50 -7.11
C ASN A 88 -26.84 4.14 -6.14
N ILE A 89 -26.55 5.35 -5.64
CA ILE A 89 -27.43 6.11 -4.73
C ILE A 89 -28.36 7.06 -5.52
N ASP A 90 -27.98 7.46 -6.76
CA ASP A 90 -28.74 8.41 -7.57
C ASP A 90 -29.42 7.79 -8.80
N TYR A 91 -30.70 8.14 -8.98
CA TYR A 91 -31.60 7.78 -10.09
C TYR A 91 -31.06 8.16 -11.50
N PHE A 92 -29.99 8.97 -11.56
CA PHE A 92 -29.30 9.41 -12.78
C PHE A 92 -28.44 8.30 -13.43
N SER A 93 -28.30 7.15 -12.76
CA SER A 93 -27.47 6.03 -13.19
C SER A 93 -27.99 5.27 -14.42
N ASN A 94 -29.28 5.33 -14.75
CA ASN A 94 -29.88 4.52 -15.81
C ASN A 94 -29.43 4.87 -17.25
N LEU A 95 -28.81 6.04 -17.47
CA LEU A 95 -28.36 6.45 -18.81
C LEU A 95 -26.88 6.10 -19.09
N LEU A 96 -26.07 5.88 -18.04
CA LEU A 96 -24.63 5.61 -18.15
C LEU A 96 -24.21 4.22 -17.65
N SER A 97 -25.02 3.60 -16.77
CA SER A 97 -24.76 2.26 -16.23
C SER A 97 -24.95 1.14 -17.25
N ARG A 98 -25.71 1.39 -18.32
CA ARG A 98 -26.09 0.37 -19.30
C ARG A 98 -24.96 -0.03 -20.24
N ASP A 99 -24.05 0.90 -20.57
CA ASP A 99 -22.92 0.65 -21.47
C ASP A 99 -21.58 0.45 -20.73
N ILE A 100 -21.42 1.02 -19.53
CA ILE A 100 -20.20 0.87 -18.71
C ILE A 100 -20.28 -0.35 -17.76
N GLY A 101 -21.49 -0.80 -17.42
CA GLY A 101 -21.72 -1.93 -16.50
C GLY A 101 -21.13 -3.26 -16.95
N GLU A 102 -21.06 -3.51 -18.27
CA GLU A 102 -20.51 -4.75 -18.83
C GLU A 102 -18.98 -4.70 -19.04
N LEU A 103 -18.38 -3.52 -19.22
CA LEU A 103 -16.91 -3.32 -19.27
C LEU A 103 -16.24 -3.39 -17.90
N ASN A 104 -17.05 -3.40 -16.84
CA ASN A 104 -16.65 -3.10 -15.47
C ASN A 104 -15.70 -4.13 -14.82
N PRO A 105 -15.96 -5.46 -14.84
CA PRO A 105 -15.10 -6.41 -14.13
C PRO A 105 -13.74 -6.58 -14.82
N MET A 106 -13.70 -6.59 -16.16
CA MET A 106 -12.44 -6.73 -16.91
C MET A 106 -11.55 -5.49 -16.81
N PHE A 107 -12.15 -4.29 -16.83
CA PHE A 107 -11.39 -3.06 -16.62
C PHE A 107 -10.83 -2.97 -15.19
N VAL A 108 -11.61 -3.35 -14.17
CA VAL A 108 -11.13 -3.42 -12.77
C VAL A 108 -9.99 -4.44 -12.64
N LEU A 109 -10.13 -5.63 -13.23
CA LEU A 109 -9.07 -6.64 -13.25
C LEU A 109 -7.80 -6.12 -13.94
N PHE A 110 -7.93 -5.47 -15.10
CA PHE A 110 -6.80 -4.87 -15.81
C PHE A 110 -6.10 -3.80 -14.99
N MET A 111 -6.87 -2.91 -14.34
CA MET A 111 -6.34 -1.89 -13.45
C MET A 111 -5.61 -2.51 -12.25
N GLN A 112 -6.17 -3.55 -11.63
CA GLN A 112 -5.52 -4.29 -10.55
C GLN A 112 -4.20 -4.91 -11.01
N TRP A 113 -4.20 -5.68 -12.09
CA TRP A 113 -2.98 -6.30 -12.64
C TRP A 113 -1.91 -5.28 -12.97
N THR A 114 -2.29 -4.16 -13.60
CA THR A 114 -1.35 -3.07 -13.94
C THR A 114 -0.76 -2.45 -12.68
N THR A 115 -1.59 -2.22 -11.67
CA THR A 115 -1.18 -1.65 -10.38
C THR A 115 -0.19 -2.57 -9.66
N TYR A 116 -0.52 -3.87 -9.59
CA TYR A 116 0.36 -4.87 -9.00
C TYR A 116 1.67 -5.04 -9.77
N ALA A 117 1.64 -4.99 -11.10
CA ALA A 117 2.85 -5.02 -11.91
C ALA A 117 3.79 -3.87 -11.56
N MET A 118 3.27 -2.64 -11.37
CA MET A 118 4.08 -1.51 -10.91
C MET A 118 4.74 -1.78 -9.55
N LEU A 119 4.01 -2.41 -8.61
CA LEU A 119 4.54 -2.72 -7.28
C LEU A 119 5.61 -3.82 -7.29
N VAL A 120 5.43 -4.85 -8.11
CA VAL A 120 6.43 -5.92 -8.32
C VAL A 120 7.70 -5.33 -8.94
N ILE A 121 7.55 -4.49 -9.97
CA ILE A 121 8.67 -3.84 -10.63
C ILE A 121 9.40 -2.89 -9.66
N TYR A 122 8.66 -2.11 -8.87
CA TYR A 122 9.22 -1.31 -7.77
C TYR A 122 10.08 -2.16 -6.83
N SER A 123 9.53 -3.28 -6.34
CA SER A 123 10.21 -4.19 -5.42
C SER A 123 11.50 -4.75 -6.03
N PHE A 124 11.47 -5.09 -7.31
CA PHE A 124 12.64 -5.60 -8.04
C PHE A 124 13.74 -4.54 -8.19
N TYR A 125 13.39 -3.29 -8.50
CA TYR A 125 14.39 -2.21 -8.58
C TYR A 125 15.00 -1.87 -7.23
N ILE A 126 14.23 -1.92 -6.14
CA ILE A 126 14.78 -1.75 -4.78
C ILE A 126 15.74 -2.89 -4.44
N LEU A 127 15.39 -4.14 -4.75
CA LEU A 127 16.28 -5.29 -4.54
C LEU A 127 17.63 -5.12 -5.24
N LYS A 128 17.63 -4.64 -6.50
CA LYS A 128 18.86 -4.42 -7.26
C LYS A 128 19.82 -3.42 -6.62
N VAL A 129 19.30 -2.42 -5.93
CA VAL A 129 20.12 -1.40 -5.25
C VAL A 129 20.59 -1.88 -3.88
N THR A 130 19.88 -2.84 -3.29
CA THR A 130 20.19 -3.33 -1.95
C THR A 130 21.37 -4.31 -2.01
N GLU A 131 22.47 -3.99 -1.33
CA GLU A 131 23.60 -4.91 -1.26
C GLU A 131 23.22 -6.16 -0.45
N LEU A 132 23.49 -7.34 -1.02
CA LEU A 132 23.31 -8.61 -0.33
C LEU A 132 24.34 -8.74 0.79
N ARG A 133 23.92 -8.43 2.02
CA ARG A 133 24.71 -8.62 3.25
C ARG A 133 24.10 -9.75 4.09
N GLU A 134 24.91 -10.32 4.98
CA GLU A 134 24.46 -11.38 5.87
C GLU A 134 23.26 -10.93 6.73
N ILE A 135 22.21 -11.75 6.75
CA ILE A 135 21.01 -11.52 7.56
C ILE A 135 21.27 -12.06 8.97
N ASP A 136 20.98 -11.25 9.98
CA ASP A 136 21.16 -11.62 11.39
C ASP A 136 20.00 -12.53 11.81
N ILE A 137 20.15 -13.28 12.91
CA ILE A 137 19.14 -14.22 13.43
C ILE A 137 17.79 -13.51 13.61
N LYS A 138 17.78 -12.26 14.11
CA LYS A 138 16.55 -11.47 14.24
C LYS A 138 15.86 -11.19 12.90
N GLY A 139 16.64 -10.99 11.83
CA GLY A 139 16.12 -10.83 10.48
C GLY A 139 15.53 -12.12 9.93
N TRP A 140 16.20 -13.26 10.15
CA TRP A 140 15.68 -14.58 9.81
C TRP A 140 14.36 -14.89 10.52
N ILE A 141 14.26 -14.59 11.82
CA ILE A 141 13.02 -14.74 12.59
C ILE A 141 11.89 -13.92 11.96
N ALA A 142 12.15 -12.66 11.57
CA ALA A 142 11.15 -11.82 10.92
C ALA A 142 10.70 -12.38 9.56
N ILE A 143 11.64 -12.89 8.75
CA ILE A 143 11.33 -13.52 7.45
C ILE A 143 10.49 -14.78 7.66
N ILE A 144 10.86 -15.65 8.60
CA ILE A 144 10.12 -16.87 8.91
C ILE A 144 8.71 -16.53 9.42
N ALA A 145 8.58 -15.54 10.30
CA ALA A 145 7.28 -15.10 10.81
C ALA A 145 6.38 -14.60 9.67
N VAL A 146 6.90 -13.77 8.76
CA VAL A 146 6.15 -13.25 7.62
C VAL A 146 5.78 -14.35 6.64
N LEU A 147 6.67 -15.31 6.39
CA LEU A 147 6.39 -16.48 5.57
C LEU A 147 5.27 -17.33 6.18
N PHE A 148 5.31 -17.56 7.50
CA PHE A 148 4.27 -18.27 8.22
C PHE A 148 2.91 -17.54 8.16
N PHE A 149 2.89 -16.23 8.40
CA PHE A 149 1.68 -15.42 8.25
C PHE A 149 1.16 -15.41 6.81
N GLY A 150 2.05 -15.32 5.82
CA GLY A 150 1.69 -15.41 4.41
C GLY A 150 1.03 -16.75 4.06
N ILE A 151 1.59 -17.85 4.55
CA ILE A 151 0.98 -19.19 4.39
C ILE A 151 -0.40 -19.24 5.02
N ILE A 152 -0.61 -18.68 6.22
CA ILE A 152 -1.94 -18.63 6.85
C ILE A 152 -2.94 -17.86 5.97
N ILE A 153 -2.57 -16.69 5.45
CA ILE A 153 -3.43 -15.86 4.59
C ILE A 153 -3.87 -16.63 3.34
N VAL A 154 -2.95 -17.39 2.72
CA VAL A 154 -3.26 -18.22 1.57
C VAL A 154 -4.15 -19.40 1.98
N LEU A 155 -3.73 -20.18 2.98
CA LEU A 155 -4.41 -21.42 3.39
C LEU A 155 -5.81 -21.19 3.97
N TYR A 156 -6.10 -20.02 4.55
CA TYR A 156 -7.41 -19.73 5.14
C TYR A 156 -8.56 -19.88 4.12
N ARG A 157 -8.32 -19.62 2.84
CA ARG A 157 -9.37 -19.62 1.80
C ARG A 157 -9.16 -20.60 0.65
N VAL A 158 -7.99 -21.24 0.59
CA VAL A 158 -7.72 -22.35 -0.34
C VAL A 158 -8.78 -23.45 -0.26
N PRO A 159 -9.26 -23.90 0.92
CA PRO A 159 -10.26 -24.97 1.00
C PRO A 159 -11.58 -24.65 0.30
N SER A 160 -12.11 -23.42 0.47
CA SER A 160 -13.38 -23.03 -0.18
C SER A 160 -13.23 -22.83 -1.69
N LEU A 161 -12.06 -22.38 -2.15
CA LEU A 161 -11.78 -22.19 -3.58
C LEU A 161 -11.49 -23.52 -4.28
N LEU A 162 -10.79 -24.46 -3.61
CA LEU A 162 -10.63 -25.82 -4.10
C LEU A 162 -11.98 -26.54 -4.20
N GLN A 163 -12.91 -26.32 -3.26
CA GLN A 163 -14.27 -26.83 -3.41
C GLN A 163 -14.97 -26.23 -4.64
N GLN A 164 -14.89 -24.92 -4.87
CA GLN A 164 -15.50 -24.30 -6.06
C GLN A 164 -14.90 -24.79 -7.38
N ILE A 165 -13.58 -24.94 -7.45
CA ILE A 165 -12.86 -25.37 -8.66
C ILE A 165 -13.04 -26.87 -8.92
N PHE A 166 -12.83 -27.72 -7.90
CA PHE A 166 -12.79 -29.18 -8.08
C PHE A 166 -14.15 -29.87 -7.88
N VAL A 167 -15.05 -29.30 -7.07
CA VAL A 167 -16.36 -29.92 -6.77
C VAL A 167 -17.45 -29.33 -7.66
N PHE A 168 -17.49 -28.00 -7.81
CA PHE A 168 -18.58 -27.33 -8.53
C PHE A 168 -18.26 -27.00 -10.00
N HIS A 169 -17.00 -27.08 -10.44
CA HIS A 169 -16.55 -26.74 -11.81
C HIS A 169 -16.92 -25.31 -12.30
N ASP A 170 -17.45 -24.45 -11.42
CA ASP A 170 -17.89 -23.08 -11.70
C ASP A 170 -16.85 -22.06 -11.22
N ALA A 171 -15.60 -22.22 -11.67
CA ALA A 171 -14.55 -21.24 -11.39
C ALA A 171 -14.56 -20.14 -12.45
N ASP A 172 -15.31 -19.07 -12.19
CA ASP A 172 -15.31 -17.87 -13.03
C ASP A 172 -13.90 -17.23 -13.07
N VAL A 173 -13.55 -16.61 -14.20
CA VAL A 173 -12.23 -15.97 -14.46
C VAL A 173 -11.88 -14.94 -13.38
N TYR A 174 -12.91 -14.28 -12.84
CA TYR A 174 -12.79 -13.34 -11.74
C TYR A 174 -12.31 -14.00 -10.43
N THR A 175 -12.84 -15.18 -10.10
CA THR A 175 -12.48 -15.95 -8.89
C THR A 175 -11.03 -16.44 -8.95
N ILE A 176 -10.60 -16.93 -10.11
CA ILE A 176 -9.20 -17.34 -10.34
C ILE A 176 -8.26 -16.14 -10.22
N SER A 177 -8.64 -15.00 -10.80
CA SER A 177 -7.84 -13.78 -10.73
C SER A 177 -7.69 -13.25 -9.29
N LEU A 178 -8.75 -13.31 -8.49
CA LEU A 178 -8.70 -12.94 -7.06
C LEU A 178 -7.74 -13.83 -6.25
N LEU A 179 -7.71 -15.15 -6.53
CA LEU A 179 -6.74 -16.05 -5.91
C LEU A 179 -5.31 -15.68 -6.31
N LEU A 180 -5.07 -15.42 -7.59
CA LEU A 180 -3.75 -15.02 -8.09
C LEU A 180 -3.29 -13.69 -7.48
N ILE A 181 -4.18 -12.71 -7.34
CA ILE A 181 -3.89 -11.45 -6.66
C ILE A 181 -3.50 -11.70 -5.20
N ARG A 182 -4.24 -12.56 -4.49
CA ARG A 182 -3.91 -12.93 -3.11
C ARG A 182 -2.54 -13.59 -2.98
N LEU A 183 -2.21 -14.51 -3.89
CA LEU A 183 -0.88 -15.13 -3.94
C LEU A 183 0.20 -14.09 -4.23
N LEU A 184 -0.09 -13.13 -5.11
CA LEU A 184 0.82 -12.05 -5.46
C LEU A 184 1.06 -11.10 -4.29
N ASP A 185 0.02 -10.73 -3.54
CA ASP A 185 0.14 -9.92 -2.31
C ASP A 185 1.09 -10.57 -1.31
N VAL A 186 0.90 -11.86 -1.05
CA VAL A 186 1.75 -12.61 -0.13
C VAL A 186 3.19 -12.72 -0.66
N ALA A 187 3.36 -12.99 -1.95
CA ALA A 187 4.68 -13.05 -2.58
C ALA A 187 5.42 -11.70 -2.49
N ILE A 188 4.74 -10.58 -2.77
CA ILE A 188 5.28 -9.22 -2.66
C ILE A 188 5.68 -8.93 -1.21
N VAL A 189 4.84 -9.27 -0.23
CA VAL A 189 5.17 -9.05 1.20
C VAL A 189 6.39 -9.88 1.62
N ILE A 190 6.46 -11.16 1.23
CA ILE A 190 7.60 -12.04 1.51
C ILE A 190 8.88 -11.50 0.85
N MET A 191 8.78 -10.88 -0.32
CA MET A 191 9.91 -10.25 -1.03
C MET A 191 10.35 -8.93 -0.38
N LEU A 192 9.41 -8.09 0.05
CA LEU A 192 9.70 -6.76 0.60
C LEU A 192 10.29 -6.80 2.02
N VAL A 193 9.98 -7.81 2.84
CA VAL A 193 10.49 -7.88 4.21
C VAL A 193 12.02 -8.08 4.28
N PRO A 194 12.62 -9.03 3.54
CA PRO A 194 14.07 -9.13 3.42
C PRO A 194 14.71 -7.84 2.90
N VAL A 195 14.10 -7.19 1.91
CA VAL A 195 14.56 -5.89 1.37
C VAL A 195 14.69 -4.85 2.46
N VAL A 196 13.67 -4.70 3.29
CA VAL A 196 13.66 -3.74 4.40
C VAL A 196 14.77 -4.04 5.40
N ILE A 197 14.98 -5.32 5.74
CA ILE A 197 15.99 -5.74 6.70
C ILE A 197 17.40 -5.46 6.17
N LEU A 198 17.67 -5.82 4.91
CA LEU A 198 18.95 -5.62 4.26
C LEU A 198 19.26 -4.13 4.09
N TYR A 199 18.29 -3.35 3.62
CA TYR A 199 18.43 -1.90 3.48
C TYR A 199 18.68 -1.22 4.84
N ALA A 200 17.95 -1.64 5.89
CA ALA A 200 18.15 -1.11 7.23
C ALA A 200 19.57 -1.36 7.76
N LYS A 201 20.14 -2.52 7.45
CA LYS A 201 21.53 -2.85 7.80
C LYS A 201 22.55 -2.07 6.98
N GLN A 202 22.36 -1.98 5.67
CA GLN A 202 23.28 -1.25 4.78
C GLN A 202 23.42 0.21 5.22
N MET A 203 22.30 0.90 5.39
CA MET A 203 22.30 2.32 5.78
C MET A 203 22.90 2.54 7.18
N ARG A 204 22.68 1.62 8.13
CA ARG A 204 23.32 1.68 9.46
C ARG A 204 24.85 1.63 9.37
N LEU A 205 25.40 0.88 8.43
CA LEU A 205 26.85 0.75 8.22
C LEU A 205 27.42 1.94 7.46
N GLU A 206 26.65 2.53 6.56
CA GLU A 206 27.00 3.78 5.85
C GLU A 206 26.83 5.04 6.73
N GLY A 207 26.39 4.88 7.99
CA GLY A 207 26.11 6.01 8.90
C GLY A 207 24.95 6.90 8.44
N ARG A 208 24.10 6.40 7.52
CA ARG A 208 22.91 7.10 7.00
C ARG A 208 21.65 6.58 7.68
N GLU A 209 20.66 7.44 7.88
CA GLU A 209 19.40 6.99 8.49
C GLU A 209 18.56 6.16 7.50
N SER A 210 18.30 4.91 7.87
CA SER A 210 17.56 3.92 7.07
C SER A 210 16.03 4.04 7.14
N ILE A 211 15.54 4.90 8.03
CA ILE A 211 14.21 4.79 8.62
C ILE A 211 13.12 5.13 7.60
N THR A 212 13.42 5.97 6.60
CA THR A 212 12.43 6.49 5.66
C THR A 212 11.98 5.43 4.64
N LEU A 213 12.90 4.68 4.03
CA LEU A 213 12.51 3.59 3.10
C LEU A 213 11.79 2.48 3.85
N THR A 214 12.30 2.10 5.03
CA THR A 214 11.62 1.13 5.91
C THR A 214 10.19 1.55 6.20
N THR A 215 9.94 2.83 6.47
CA THR A 215 8.60 3.35 6.76
C THR A 215 7.69 3.29 5.54
N ILE A 216 8.19 3.67 4.36
CA ILE A 216 7.46 3.56 3.10
C ILE A 216 7.07 2.09 2.86
N THR A 217 8.01 1.17 2.97
CA THR A 217 7.75 -0.25 2.73
C THR A 217 6.83 -0.87 3.79
N CYS A 218 6.94 -0.46 5.05
CA CYS A 218 5.99 -0.87 6.09
C CYS A 218 4.56 -0.40 5.77
N GLY A 219 4.38 0.82 5.26
CA GLY A 219 3.08 1.31 4.80
C GLY A 219 2.52 0.49 3.63
N ILE A 220 3.37 0.09 2.68
CA ILE A 220 2.99 -0.81 1.57
C ILE A 220 2.55 -2.17 2.13
N ILE A 221 3.36 -2.81 2.96
CA ILE A 221 3.04 -4.12 3.57
C ILE A 221 1.74 -4.04 4.36
N LEU A 222 1.52 -2.99 5.15
CA LEU A 222 0.28 -2.80 5.89
C LEU A 222 -0.92 -2.67 4.94
N SER A 223 -0.80 -1.91 3.85
CA SER A 223 -1.88 -1.78 2.87
C SER A 223 -2.21 -3.09 2.14
N LEU A 224 -1.21 -3.93 1.86
CA LEU A 224 -1.42 -5.24 1.24
C LEU A 224 -2.02 -6.26 2.21
N THR A 225 -1.74 -6.15 3.51
CA THR A 225 -2.14 -7.14 4.51
C THR A 225 -3.42 -6.79 5.27
N ALA A 226 -3.81 -5.51 5.33
CA ALA A 226 -4.92 -5.02 6.15
C ALA A 226 -6.25 -5.76 5.90
N ALA A 227 -6.63 -5.97 4.64
CA ALA A 227 -7.88 -6.65 4.31
C ALA A 227 -7.86 -8.14 4.69
N TYR A 228 -6.71 -8.81 4.59
CA TYR A 228 -6.57 -10.21 5.01
C TYR A 228 -6.60 -10.37 6.53
N ILE A 229 -5.95 -9.46 7.25
CA ILE A 229 -6.04 -9.43 8.71
C ILE A 229 -7.49 -9.20 9.14
N TYR A 230 -8.17 -8.27 8.49
CA TYR A 230 -9.59 -8.01 8.75
C TYR A 230 -10.45 -9.25 8.46
N GLU A 231 -10.30 -9.89 7.30
CA GLU A 231 -11.01 -11.13 6.94
C GLU A 231 -10.82 -12.22 8.00
N ILE A 232 -9.59 -12.44 8.48
CA ILE A 232 -9.29 -13.48 9.48
C ILE A 232 -9.90 -13.13 10.84
N VAL A 233 -9.80 -11.87 11.28
CA VAL A 233 -10.30 -11.44 12.59
C VAL A 233 -11.82 -11.36 12.63
N SER A 234 -12.45 -10.85 11.57
CA SER A 234 -13.90 -10.68 11.51
C SER A 234 -14.63 -11.92 11.01
N GLY A 235 -13.93 -12.88 10.40
CA GLY A 235 -14.53 -14.04 9.74
C GLY A 235 -15.37 -13.69 8.51
N VAL A 236 -15.29 -12.44 8.01
CA VAL A 236 -16.11 -11.95 6.89
C VAL A 236 -15.32 -12.09 5.59
N PRO A 237 -15.90 -12.67 4.52
CA PRO A 237 -15.22 -12.81 3.25
C PRO A 237 -14.81 -11.49 2.61
N LEU A 238 -13.64 -11.47 1.94
CA LEU A 238 -13.18 -10.28 1.21
C LEU A 238 -14.18 -9.73 0.18
N TYR A 239 -14.95 -10.59 -0.49
CA TYR A 239 -15.98 -10.14 -1.44
C TYR A 239 -17.16 -9.43 -0.74
N VAL A 240 -17.44 -9.77 0.53
CA VAL A 240 -18.43 -9.05 1.35
C VAL A 240 -17.81 -7.77 1.90
N VAL A 241 -16.54 -7.83 2.31
CA VAL A 241 -15.80 -6.67 2.83
C VAL A 241 -15.70 -5.57 1.77
N SER A 242 -15.43 -5.90 0.50
CA SER A 242 -15.33 -4.92 -0.59
C SER A 242 -16.64 -4.17 -0.84
N HIS A 243 -17.79 -4.82 -0.66
CA HIS A 243 -19.10 -4.23 -0.93
C HIS A 243 -19.74 -3.57 0.30
N ALA A 244 -19.59 -4.15 1.49
CA ALA A 244 -20.32 -3.74 2.69
C ALA A 244 -19.49 -2.92 3.68
N VAL A 245 -18.16 -3.03 3.64
CA VAL A 245 -17.28 -2.51 4.70
C VAL A 245 -16.28 -1.47 4.18
N TYR A 246 -15.96 -1.50 2.88
CA TYR A 246 -15.03 -0.55 2.27
C TYR A 246 -15.70 0.80 1.97
N LEU A 247 -15.00 1.90 2.26
CA LEU A 247 -15.50 3.28 2.11
C LEU A 247 -16.79 3.53 2.90
N THR A 248 -16.85 3.06 4.14
CA THR A 248 -17.97 3.30 5.07
C THR A 248 -17.52 3.96 6.37
N GLY A 249 -16.21 4.21 6.56
CA GLY A 249 -15.67 4.64 7.84
C GLY A 249 -15.36 3.46 8.77
N SER A 250 -15.10 2.29 8.21
CA SER A 250 -14.82 1.08 8.97
C SER A 250 -13.40 1.07 9.56
N PRO A 251 -13.11 0.18 10.53
CA PRO A 251 -11.73 -0.08 10.98
C PRO A 251 -10.78 -0.44 9.84
N LEU A 252 -11.29 -1.07 8.78
CA LEU A 252 -10.48 -1.37 7.60
C LEU A 252 -10.09 -0.10 6.84
N ASP A 253 -11.02 0.85 6.67
CA ASP A 253 -10.74 2.15 6.03
C ASP A 253 -9.71 2.94 6.84
N ALA A 254 -9.79 2.89 8.17
CA ALA A 254 -8.80 3.50 9.06
C ALA A 254 -7.39 2.92 8.84
N LEU A 255 -7.28 1.58 8.73
CA LEU A 255 -6.01 0.90 8.46
C LEU A 255 -5.44 1.25 7.09
N TYR A 256 -6.28 1.30 6.05
CA TYR A 256 -5.85 1.73 4.71
C TYR A 256 -5.39 3.17 4.69
N LEU A 257 -6.17 4.07 5.30
CA LEU A 257 -5.83 5.50 5.36
C LEU A 257 -4.52 5.71 6.13
N PHE A 258 -4.35 5.03 7.26
CA PHE A 258 -3.10 5.04 8.01
C PHE A 258 -1.92 4.54 7.18
N SER A 259 -2.10 3.44 6.45
CA SER A 259 -1.06 2.86 5.58
C SER A 259 -0.60 3.83 4.50
N TYR A 260 -1.55 4.47 3.79
CA TYR A 260 -1.22 5.43 2.73
C TYR A 260 -0.61 6.72 3.27
N LEU A 261 -1.06 7.20 4.44
CA LEU A 261 -0.45 8.34 5.12
C LEU A 261 0.97 8.02 5.59
N ILE A 262 1.24 6.80 6.07
CA ILE A 262 2.60 6.34 6.40
C ILE A 262 3.50 6.42 5.17
N ILE A 263 3.04 5.95 4.00
CA ILE A 263 3.81 6.02 2.75
C ILE A 263 4.13 7.49 2.41
N ALA A 264 3.12 8.37 2.42
CA ALA A 264 3.29 9.79 2.12
C ALA A 264 4.26 10.48 3.08
N VAL A 265 4.13 10.25 4.39
CA VAL A 265 5.04 10.80 5.41
C VAL A 265 6.44 10.24 5.24
N GLY A 266 6.58 8.94 4.99
CA GLY A 266 7.87 8.30 4.72
C GLY A 266 8.59 8.96 3.53
N LEU A 267 7.87 9.21 2.43
CA LEU A 267 8.39 9.92 1.25
C LEU A 267 8.73 11.39 1.54
N TYR A 268 7.90 12.09 2.33
CA TYR A 268 8.16 13.47 2.72
C TYR A 268 9.44 13.59 3.54
N VAL A 269 9.59 12.76 4.58
CA VAL A 269 10.78 12.77 5.44
C VAL A 269 12.00 12.32 4.65
N HIS A 270 11.87 11.36 3.74
CA HIS A 270 12.95 10.95 2.84
C HIS A 270 13.46 12.13 2.01
N LYS A 271 12.55 12.88 1.38
CA LYS A 271 12.91 14.09 0.64
C LYS A 271 13.60 15.12 1.53
N LYS A 272 13.05 15.40 2.71
CA LYS A 272 13.61 16.40 3.63
C LYS A 272 14.96 16.01 4.20
N TYR A 273 15.21 14.71 4.36
CA TYR A 273 16.50 14.21 4.81
C TYR A 273 17.62 14.61 3.84
N ASP A 274 17.40 14.41 2.54
CA ASP A 274 18.40 14.79 1.52
C ASP A 274 18.61 16.31 1.50
N GLU A 275 17.53 17.11 1.52
CA GLU A 275 17.61 18.59 1.57
C GLU A 275 18.36 19.09 2.82
N TRP A 276 18.08 18.52 4.01
CA TRP A 276 18.75 18.90 5.26
C TRP A 276 20.21 18.45 5.28
N GLY A 277 20.53 17.30 4.67
CA GLY A 277 21.90 16.82 4.51
C GLY A 277 22.73 17.80 3.68
N PHE A 278 22.21 18.25 2.54
CA PHE A 278 22.88 19.26 1.70
C PHE A 278 23.09 20.58 2.45
N GLN A 279 22.08 21.08 3.16
CA GLN A 279 22.22 22.33 3.94
C GLN A 279 23.27 22.22 5.07
N MET A 280 23.43 21.06 5.69
CA MET A 280 24.47 20.86 6.70
C MET A 280 25.87 20.85 6.07
N ILE A 281 26.02 20.25 4.89
CA ILE A 281 27.29 20.27 4.14
C ILE A 281 27.62 21.69 3.70
N GLU A 282 26.67 22.44 3.13
CA GLU A 282 26.88 23.84 2.75
C GLU A 282 27.27 24.70 3.96
N LYS A 283 26.60 24.55 5.11
CA LYS A 283 26.98 25.29 6.33
C LYS A 283 28.37 24.92 6.84
N ALA A 284 28.77 23.65 6.75
CA ALA A 284 30.11 23.22 7.14
C ALA A 284 31.18 23.77 6.17
N LEU A 285 30.88 23.84 4.88
CA LEU A 285 31.79 24.38 3.85
C LEU A 285 31.84 25.91 3.84
N ALA A 286 30.77 26.59 4.23
CA ALA A 286 30.71 28.04 4.33
C ALA A 286 31.47 28.63 5.53
N GLY A 287 32.12 27.78 6.34
CA GLY A 287 32.85 28.19 7.54
C GLY A 287 31.90 28.46 8.70
N GLY A 288 31.64 27.43 9.50
CA GLY A 288 31.16 27.62 10.87
C GLY A 288 32.23 28.29 11.74
#